data_AF-A0A812A0R6-F1
#
_entry.id   AF-A0A812A0R6-F1
#
_cell.length_a   1.000
_cell.length_b   1.000
_cell.length_c   1.000
_cell.angle_alpha   90.00
_cell.angle_beta   90.00
_cell.angle_gamma   90.00
#
_symmetry.space_group_name_H-M   'P 1'
#
loop_
_entity.id
_entity.type
_entity.pdbx_description
1 polymer ?
#
loop_
_entity_poly.entity_id
_entity_poly.type
_entity_poly.pdbx_seq_one_letter_code
_entity_poly.pdbx_strand_id
1 'polypeptide(L)' 'MIMKQKIQFVAGICIALIGAGIMFHGNIFGESNTGIATFIGIMGILLIGTSKFRLLK' A
#
# COMPACT_ATOMS: atom_id res chain seq x y z
N MET A 1 3.81 6.49 -21.78
CA MET A 1 3.30 5.33 -21.01
C MET A 1 4.10 5.05 -19.72
N ILE A 2 5.42 5.29 -19.70
CA ILE A 2 6.31 5.05 -18.53
C ILE A 2 5.95 5.89 -17.28
N MET A 3 5.56 7.16 -17.44
CA MET A 3 5.18 8.02 -16.30
C MET A 3 3.98 7.47 -15.51
N LYS A 4 2.97 6.89 -16.18
CA LYS A 4 1.79 6.32 -15.53
C LYS A 4 2.16 5.13 -14.62
N GLN A 5 3.11 4.30 -15.06
CA GLN A 5 3.60 3.16 -14.28
C GLN A 5 4.37 3.59 -13.03
N LYS A 6 5.19 4.66 -13.13
CA LYS A 6 5.89 5.24 -11.98
C LYS A 6 4.90 5.82 -10.96
N ILE A 7 3.89 6.54 -11.42
CA ILE A 7 2.84 7.11 -10.55
C ILE A 7 2.08 5.99 -9.84
N GLN A 8 1.74 4.91 -10.55
CA GLN A 8 1.05 3.76 -9.95
C GLN A 8 1.90 3.05 -8.89
N PHE A 9 3.21 2.91 -9.14
CA PHE A 9 4.15 2.34 -8.17
C PHE A 9 4.26 3.20 -6.90
N VAL A 10 4.43 4.52 -7.05
CA VAL A 10 4.48 5.46 -5.91
C VAL A 10 3.15 5.49 -5.15
N ALA A 11 2.03 5.49 -5.86
CA ALA A 11 0.71 5.43 -5.25
C ALA A 11 0.50 4.13 -4.45
N GLY A 12 0.93 2.99 -4.99
CA GLY A 12 0.89 1.71 -4.28
C GLY A 12 1.75 1.70 -3.01
N ILE A 13 2.93 2.33 -3.03
CA ILE A 13 3.77 2.51 -1.83
C ILE A 13 3.05 3.36 -0.79
N CYS A 14 2.50 4.51 -1.19
CA CYS A 14 1.77 5.39 -0.27
C CYS A 14 0.60 4.66 0.39
N ILE A 15 -0.18 3.88 -0.38
CA ILE A 15 -1.30 3.09 0.13
C ILE A 15 -0.83 2.02 1.12
N ALA A 16 0.26 1.31 0.82
CA ALA A 16 0.83 0.31 1.72
C ALA A 16 1.31 0.94 3.05
N LEU A 17 1.94 2.11 2.99
CA LEU A 17 2.38 2.86 4.18
C LEU A 17 1.19 3.36 5.01
N ILE A 18 0.13 3.84 4.36
CA ILE A 18 -1.11 4.25 5.04
C ILE A 18 -1.75 3.03 5.73
N GLY A 19 -1.83 1.89 5.06
CA GLY A 19 -2.32 0.65 5.66
C GLY A 19 -1.53 0.24 6.91
N ALA A 20 -0.20 0.30 6.85
CA ALA A 20 0.66 0.03 8.01
C ALA A 20 0.46 1.03 9.16
N GLY A 21 0.29 2.33 8.83
CA GLY A 21 0.00 3.37 9.82
C GLY A 21 -1.34 3.17 10.52
N ILE A 22 -2.38 2.79 9.77
CA ILE A 22 -3.71 2.46 10.32
C ILE A 22 -3.62 1.22 11.22
N MET A 23 -2.82 0.21 10.85
CA MET A 23 -2.61 -0.98 11.67
C MET A 23 -1.92 -0.64 12.99
N PHE A 24 -0.90 0.24 12.96
CA PHE A 24 -0.23 0.74 14.15
C PHE A 24 -1.18 1.54 15.05
N HIS A 25 -2.01 2.40 14.46
CA HIS A 25 -2.95 3.24 15.21
C HIS A 25 -4.09 2.40 15.82
N GLY A 26 -4.70 1.51 15.03
CA GLY A 26 -5.77 0.63 15.49
C GLY A 26 -5.32 -0.34 16.58
N ASN A 27 -4.09 -0.85 16.49
CA ASN A 27 -3.51 -1.71 17.53
C ASN A 27 -3.22 -0.94 18.83
N ILE A 28 -2.91 0.35 18.77
CA ILE A 28 -2.67 1.20 19.97
C ILE A 28 -3.98 1.65 20.62
N PHE A 29 -5.04 1.90 19.84
CA PHE A 29 -6.34 2.35 20.35
C PHE A 29 -7.34 1.22 20.64
N GLY A 30 -6.97 -0.04 20.40
CA GLY A 30 -7.81 -1.21 20.71
C GLY A 30 -9.00 -1.39 19.75
N GLU A 31 -9.00 -0.71 18.60
CA GLU A 31 -10.02 -0.85 17.56
C GLU A 31 -9.74 -2.05 16.64
N SER A 32 -10.79 -2.75 16.22
CA SER A 32 -10.73 -3.89 15.29
C SER A 32 -10.41 -3.49 13.83
N ASN A 33 -9.74 -2.35 13.62
CA ASN A 33 -9.38 -1.84 12.30
C ASN A 33 -8.23 -2.61 11.64
N THR A 34 -7.68 -3.64 12.30
CA THR A 34 -6.65 -4.54 11.78
C THR A 34 -7.06 -5.20 10.46
N GLY A 35 -8.33 -5.61 10.31
CA GLY A 35 -8.83 -6.22 9.07
C GLY A 35 -8.80 -5.24 7.89
N ILE A 36 -9.26 -4.01 8.12
CA ILE A 36 -9.29 -2.94 7.10
C ILE A 36 -7.86 -2.52 6.74
N ALA A 37 -6.98 -2.36 7.75
CA ALA A 37 -5.59 -2.02 7.54
C ALA A 37 -4.83 -3.07 6.71
N THR A 38 -5.08 -4.36 6.99
CA THR A 38 -4.51 -5.48 6.23
C THR A 38 -4.99 -5.45 4.77
N PHE A 39 -6.29 -5.22 4.55
CA PHE A 39 -6.86 -5.12 3.21
C PHE A 39 -6.25 -3.97 2.41
N ILE A 40 -6.11 -2.78 3.01
CA ILE A 40 -5.48 -1.60 2.38
C ILE A 40 -4.02 -1.89 2.03
N GLY A 41 -3.28 -2.54 2.94
CA GLY A 41 -1.89 -2.95 2.71
C GLY A 41 -1.74 -3.90 1.51
N ILE A 42 -2.59 -4.92 1.42
CA ILE A 42 -2.61 -5.88 0.31
C ILE A 42 -2.89 -5.18 -1.02
N MET A 43 -3.86 -4.25 -1.05
CA MET A 43 -4.19 -3.48 -2.26
C MET A 43 -3.03 -2.59 -2.72
N GLY A 44 -2.27 -2.00 -1.79
CA GLY A 44 -1.04 -1.27 -2.11
C GLY A 44 0.02 -2.15 -2.77
N ILE A 45 0.24 -3.37 -2.25
CA ILE A 45 1.20 -4.34 -2.80
C ILE A 45 0.75 -4.85 -4.19
N LEU A 46 -0.54 -5.10 -4.39
CA LEU A 46 -1.10 -5.49 -5.69
C LEU A 46 -0.94 -4.40 -6.75
N LEU A 47 -1.13 -3.13 -6.37
CA LEU A 47 -0.91 -1.98 -7.24
C LEU A 47 0.55 -1.85 -7.68
N ILE A 48 1.48 -2.10 -6.75
CA ILE A 48 2.92 -2.18 -7.03
C ILE A 48 3.22 -3.35 -7.98
N GLY A 49 2.67 -4.54 -7.73
CA GLY A 49 2.90 -5.74 -8.56
C GLY A 49 2.34 -5.64 -9.98
N THR A 50 1.21 -4.94 -10.18
CA THR A 50 0.63 -4.68 -11.51
C THR A 50 1.40 -3.61 -12.29
N SER A 51 2.05 -2.68 -11.61
CA SER A 51 2.87 -1.70 -12.31
C SER A 51 4.08 -2.39 -12.95
N LYS A 52 4.19 -2.37 -14.29
CA LYS A 52 5.35 -2.92 -15.05
C LYS A 52 6.65 -2.12 -14.79
N PHE A 53 6.70 -1.36 -13.71
CA PHE A 53 7.83 -0.57 -13.28
C PHE A 53 8.67 -1.41 -12.30
N ARG A 54 9.84 -1.84 -12.76
CA ARG A 54 10.79 -2.59 -11.93
C ARG A 54 11.78 -1.59 -11.33
N LEU A 55 11.81 -1.50 -10.00
CA LEU A 55 12.71 -0.59 -9.31
C LEU A 55 14.16 -1.10 -9.31
N LEU A 56 14.36 -2.42 -9.35
CA LEU A 56 15.65 -3.09 -9.53
C LEU A 56 15.68 -3.76 -10.91
N LYS A 57 16.77 -3.57 -11.66
CA LYS A 57 16.96 -4.17 -12.99
C LYS A 57 17.11 -5.69 -12.88
#